data_AF-A0A835Z2A0-F1
#
_entry.id   AF-A0A835Z2A0-F1
#
_cell.length_a   1.000
_cell.length_b   1.000
_cell.length_c   1.000
_cell.angle_alpha   90.00
_cell.angle_beta   90.00
_cell.angle_gamma   90.00
#
_symmetry.space_group_name_H-M   'P 1'
#
loop_
_entity.id
_entity.type
_entity.pdbx_description
1 polymer ?
#
loop_
_entity_poly.entity_id
_entity_poly.type
_entity_poly.pdbx_seq_one_letter_code
_entity_poly.pdbx_strand_id
1 'polypeptide(L)'
;MRVIVSLATALVCLSLARIATAFLAALHQRPGTSTHVRLQAYRSLSERRSENLGPSTSSQVTELRLDQISRPLGKTRSNDAAKVQRLMESIAEIGQQAPIDVLLVDGKYYGFSGCHRFEACQRLGQETIRCRVIPASMEVLHMHMR
;
A
#
# COMPACT_ATOMS: atom_id res chain seq x y z
N MET A 1 -28.69 81.49 10.31
CA MET A 1 -27.76 81.68 9.17
C MET A 1 -26.84 80.48 9.12
N ARG A 2 -26.72 79.85 7.94
CA ARG A 2 -25.76 78.80 7.58
C ARG A 2 -26.09 77.39 8.11
N VAL A 3 -26.67 76.40 7.42
CA VAL A 3 -26.67 75.98 6.01
C VAL A 3 -25.27 76.08 5.38
N ILE A 4 -24.79 75.05 4.69
CA ILE A 4 -23.61 75.06 3.80
C ILE A 4 -22.29 74.44 4.34
N VAL A 5 -22.16 73.94 5.57
CA VAL A 5 -20.88 73.27 5.98
C VAL A 5 -21.05 71.90 6.63
N SER A 6 -21.67 70.98 5.92
CA SER A 6 -21.33 69.54 6.05
C SER A 6 -21.95 68.66 4.96
N LEU A 7 -22.27 69.24 3.79
CA LEU A 7 -22.50 68.42 2.59
C LEU A 7 -21.17 67.82 2.06
N ALA A 8 -20.02 68.36 2.48
CA ALA A 8 -18.68 67.92 2.08
C ALA A 8 -18.11 66.75 2.90
N THR A 9 -18.68 66.43 4.06
CA THR A 9 -18.24 65.31 4.92
C THR A 9 -18.89 63.98 4.55
N ALA A 10 -20.02 64.00 3.83
CA ALA A 10 -20.71 62.78 3.40
C ALA A 10 -20.05 62.10 2.18
N LEU A 11 -19.36 62.86 1.32
CA LEU A 11 -18.78 62.34 0.07
C LEU A 11 -17.38 61.73 0.23
N VAL A 12 -16.63 62.09 1.28
CA VAL A 12 -15.29 61.50 1.53
C VAL A 12 -15.39 60.13 2.23
N CYS A 13 -16.46 59.88 2.99
CA CYS A 13 -16.68 58.58 3.66
C CYS A 13 -17.12 57.44 2.72
N LEU A 14 -17.81 57.73 1.60
CA LEU A 14 -18.25 56.68 0.65
C LEU A 14 -17.11 56.12 -0.22
N SER A 15 -15.99 56.85 -0.36
CA SER A 15 -14.88 56.46 -1.24
C SER A 15 -13.90 55.49 -0.57
N LEU A 16 -13.74 55.57 0.75
CA LEU A 16 -12.86 54.66 1.51
C LEU A 16 -13.52 53.30 1.80
N ALA A 17 -14.85 53.25 1.91
CA ALA A 17 -15.59 52.01 2.17
C ALA A 17 -15.58 51.01 0.98
N ARG A 18 -15.36 51.49 -0.27
CA ARG A 18 -15.27 50.63 -1.46
C ARG A 18 -13.88 50.04 -1.68
N ILE A 19 -12.83 50.66 -1.15
CA ILE A 19 -11.45 50.14 -1.26
C ILE A 19 -11.22 49.01 -0.25
N ALA A 20 -11.76 49.12 0.97
CA ALA A 20 -11.62 48.09 2.00
C ALA A 20 -12.35 46.77 1.67
N THR A 21 -13.50 46.84 0.99
CA THR A 21 -14.29 45.65 0.63
C THR A 21 -13.69 44.84 -0.53
N ALA A 22 -12.91 45.47 -1.42
CA ALA A 22 -12.24 44.76 -2.51
C ALA A 22 -11.04 43.92 -2.03
N PHE A 23 -10.31 44.37 -0.99
CA PHE A 23 -9.14 43.66 -0.48
C PHE A 23 -9.51 42.45 0.39
N LEU A 24 -10.62 42.52 1.13
CA LEU A 24 -11.10 41.40 1.95
C LEU A 24 -11.66 40.23 1.12
N ALA A 25 -12.22 40.50 -0.07
CA ALA A 25 -12.69 39.48 -1.00
C ALA A 25 -11.56 38.68 -1.68
N ALA A 26 -10.35 39.25 -1.74
CA ALA A 26 -9.18 38.62 -2.37
C ALA A 26 -8.38 37.72 -1.42
N LEU A 27 -8.50 37.90 -0.10
CA LEU A 27 -7.82 37.05 0.88
C LEU A 27 -8.55 35.74 1.19
N HIS A 28 -9.81 35.60 0.75
CA HIS A 28 -10.61 34.39 0.93
C HIS A 28 -10.62 33.43 -0.26
N GLN A 29 -9.79 33.69 -1.27
CA GLN A 29 -9.57 32.76 -2.38
C GLN A 29 -8.16 32.21 -2.30
N ARG A 30 -7.90 31.39 -1.28
CA ARG A 30 -6.91 30.32 -1.48
C ARG A 30 -7.47 29.44 -2.59
N PRO A 31 -6.76 29.20 -3.69
CA PRO A 31 -7.13 28.14 -4.60
C PRO A 31 -6.91 26.82 -3.85
N GLY A 32 -7.92 26.43 -3.07
CA GLY A 32 -8.11 25.04 -2.69
C GLY A 32 -8.30 24.31 -4.00
N THR A 33 -7.21 23.76 -4.52
CA THR A 33 -7.26 22.75 -5.57
C THR A 33 -8.32 21.76 -5.14
N SER A 34 -9.42 21.78 -5.89
CA SER A 34 -10.68 21.11 -5.58
C SER A 34 -10.40 19.72 -5.03
N THR A 35 -10.59 19.56 -3.71
CA THR A 35 -10.49 18.28 -3.01
C THR A 35 -11.37 17.24 -3.71
N HIS A 36 -12.47 17.70 -4.33
CA HIS A 36 -13.36 16.90 -5.13
C HIS A 36 -12.69 16.28 -6.36
N VAL A 37 -11.89 17.05 -7.12
CA VAL A 37 -11.14 16.54 -8.29
C VAL A 37 -10.04 15.57 -7.84
N ARG A 38 -9.36 15.87 -6.72
CA ARG A 38 -8.34 14.98 -6.15
C ARG A 38 -8.93 13.67 -5.62
N LEU A 39 -10.13 13.70 -5.03
CA LEU A 39 -10.84 12.49 -4.57
C LEU A 39 -11.43 11.70 -5.74
N GLN A 40 -11.94 12.36 -6.79
CA GLN A 40 -12.37 11.70 -8.03
C GLN A 40 -11.19 11.04 -8.77
N ALA A 41 -10.03 11.70 -8.79
CA ALA A 41 -8.79 11.11 -9.28
C ALA A 41 -8.38 9.91 -8.43
N TYR A 42 -8.44 9.99 -7.10
CA TYR A 42 -8.14 8.86 -6.23
C TYR A 42 -9.11 7.69 -6.42
N ARG A 43 -10.42 7.97 -6.57
CA ARG A 43 -11.46 6.98 -6.82
C ARG A 43 -11.26 6.27 -8.17
N SER A 44 -11.07 7.03 -9.25
CA SER A 44 -10.82 6.48 -10.58
C SER A 44 -9.47 5.76 -10.73
N LEU A 45 -8.46 6.13 -9.92
CA LEU A 45 -7.19 5.40 -9.82
C LEU A 45 -7.34 4.11 -8.99
N SER A 46 -8.17 4.12 -7.93
CA SER A 46 -8.47 2.93 -7.13
C SER A 46 -9.31 1.91 -7.89
N GLU A 47 -10.26 2.36 -8.72
CA GLU A 47 -11.10 1.53 -9.59
C GLU A 47 -10.25 0.87 -10.70
N ARG A 48 -9.38 1.64 -11.38
CA ARG A 48 -8.42 1.07 -12.37
C ARG A 48 -7.35 0.15 -11.76
N ARG A 49 -6.97 0.38 -10.51
CA ARG A 49 -6.04 -0.51 -9.79
C ARG A 49 -6.72 -1.82 -9.38
N SER A 50 -8.04 -1.83 -9.23
CA SER A 50 -8.79 -3.07 -9.06
C SER A 50 -8.81 -3.95 -10.32
N GLU A 51 -8.67 -3.36 -11.52
CA GLU A 51 -8.62 -4.09 -12.79
C GLU A 51 -7.23 -4.67 -13.13
N ASN A 52 -6.16 -4.12 -12.55
CA ASN A 52 -4.78 -4.63 -12.71
C ASN A 52 -4.29 -5.44 -11.50
N LEU A 53 -5.20 -5.85 -10.62
CA LEU A 53 -4.89 -6.82 -9.58
C LEU A 53 -4.72 -8.18 -10.28
N GLY A 54 -3.46 -8.59 -10.48
CA GLY A 54 -3.11 -9.99 -10.72
C GLY A 54 -3.86 -10.89 -9.73
N PRO A 55 -4.06 -12.17 -10.07
CA PRO A 55 -5.19 -12.99 -9.64
C PRO A 55 -5.70 -12.64 -8.24
N SER A 56 -6.77 -11.84 -8.19
CA SER A 56 -7.61 -11.56 -7.02
C SER A 56 -8.40 -12.80 -6.63
N THR A 57 -7.70 -13.93 -6.52
CA THR A 57 -8.23 -15.11 -5.87
C THR A 57 -8.13 -14.83 -4.38
N SER A 58 -9.22 -15.02 -3.67
CA SER A 58 -9.25 -15.21 -2.22
C SER A 58 -8.34 -16.41 -1.89
N SER A 59 -7.04 -16.21 -1.95
CA SER A 59 -6.07 -17.28 -1.78
C SER A 59 -6.09 -17.61 -0.31
N GLN A 60 -6.76 -18.73 -0.03
CA GLN A 60 -6.92 -19.24 1.31
C GLN A 60 -5.55 -19.58 1.86
N VAL A 61 -5.31 -19.18 3.11
CA VAL A 61 -4.10 -19.58 3.81
C VAL A 61 -4.28 -21.05 4.20
N THR A 62 -3.37 -21.89 3.74
CA THR A 62 -3.33 -23.32 4.06
C THR A 62 -1.98 -23.66 4.66
N GLU A 63 -1.91 -24.80 5.35
CA GLU A 63 -0.66 -25.38 5.80
C GLU A 63 -0.16 -26.37 4.75
N LEU A 64 1.09 -26.21 4.32
CA LEU A 64 1.77 -27.14 3.43
C LEU A 64 2.99 -27.71 4.14
N ARG A 65 3.32 -28.96 3.85
CA ARG A 65 4.56 -29.57 4.35
C ARG A 65 5.77 -28.90 3.70
N LEU A 66 6.83 -28.67 4.48
CA LEU A 66 8.05 -28.03 3.98
C LEU A 66 8.73 -28.86 2.89
N ASP A 67 8.62 -30.18 2.95
CA ASP A 67 9.18 -31.14 1.98
C ASP A 67 8.51 -31.09 0.59
N GLN A 68 7.27 -30.59 0.51
CA GLN A 68 6.51 -30.46 -0.73
C GLN A 68 6.85 -29.16 -1.49
N ILE A 69 7.49 -28.18 -0.84
CA ILE A 69 7.74 -26.86 -1.44
C ILE A 69 9.15 -26.83 -2.06
N SER A 70 9.19 -26.81 -3.39
CA SER A 70 10.44 -26.67 -4.13
C SER A 70 10.94 -25.22 -4.11
N ARG A 71 12.21 -25.02 -3.74
CA ARG A 71 12.84 -23.69 -3.68
C ARG A 71 14.05 -23.63 -4.62
N PRO A 72 13.83 -23.42 -5.93
CA PRO A 72 14.90 -23.48 -6.94
C PRO A 72 16.01 -22.45 -6.69
N LEU A 73 15.68 -21.29 -6.12
CA LEU A 73 16.63 -20.22 -5.81
C LEU A 73 17.22 -20.28 -4.39
N GLY A 74 16.94 -21.34 -3.63
CA GLY A 74 17.36 -21.45 -2.22
C GLY A 74 18.88 -21.54 -2.02
N LYS A 75 19.63 -22.00 -3.03
CA LYS A 75 21.10 -22.13 -2.96
C LYS A 75 21.84 -20.82 -3.28
N THR A 76 21.24 -19.97 -4.10
CA THR A 76 21.88 -18.74 -4.59
C THR A 76 21.61 -17.55 -3.66
N ARG A 77 20.46 -17.55 -2.97
CA ARG A 77 20.08 -16.46 -2.07
C ARG A 77 20.53 -16.78 -0.64
N SER A 78 21.59 -16.11 -0.20
CA SER A 78 21.96 -16.14 1.22
C SER A 78 20.93 -15.37 2.04
N ASN A 79 20.49 -15.97 3.15
CA ASN A 79 19.59 -15.32 4.08
C ASN A 79 20.40 -14.67 5.21
N ASP A 80 19.90 -13.53 5.69
CA ASP A 80 20.45 -12.85 6.86
C ASP A 80 20.17 -13.69 8.13
N ALA A 81 21.24 -14.25 8.69
CA ALA A 81 21.19 -15.11 9.86
C ALA A 81 20.57 -14.41 11.09
N ALA A 82 20.83 -13.12 11.29
CA ALA A 82 20.27 -12.39 12.43
C ALA A 82 18.76 -12.22 12.29
N LYS A 83 18.27 -12.01 11.06
CA LYS A 83 16.83 -11.94 10.78
C LYS A 83 16.15 -13.30 10.91
N VAL A 84 16.81 -14.38 10.46
CA VAL A 84 16.31 -15.75 10.67
C VAL A 84 16.19 -16.04 12.14
N GLN A 85 17.20 -15.72 12.95
CA GLN A 85 17.19 -15.96 14.40
C GLN A 85 16.01 -15.24 15.09
N ARG A 86 15.81 -13.95 14.80
CA ARG A 86 14.65 -13.19 15.35
C ARG A 86 13.31 -13.79 14.92
N LEU A 87 13.21 -14.28 13.68
CA LEU A 87 12.01 -14.95 13.21
C LEU A 87 11.82 -16.31 13.87
N MET A 88 12.89 -17.05 14.16
CA MET A 88 12.80 -18.32 14.89
C MET A 88 12.23 -18.10 16.29
N GLU A 89 12.76 -17.11 17.03
CA GLU A 89 12.26 -16.75 18.36
C GLU A 89 10.79 -16.35 18.31
N SER A 90 10.42 -15.45 17.38
CA SER A 90 9.03 -15.02 17.21
C SER A 90 8.10 -16.17 16.79
N ILE A 91 8.51 -17.03 15.85
CA ILE A 91 7.68 -18.16 15.39
C ILE A 91 7.55 -19.21 16.48
N ALA A 92 8.56 -19.44 17.31
CA ALA A 92 8.48 -20.35 18.44
C ALA A 92 7.51 -19.85 19.53
N GLU A 93 7.45 -18.53 19.76
CA GLU A 93 6.61 -17.94 20.79
C GLU A 93 5.15 -17.74 20.34
N ILE A 94 4.93 -17.11 19.18
CA ILE A 94 3.60 -16.69 18.72
C ILE A 94 3.15 -17.41 17.44
N GLY A 95 3.96 -18.31 16.89
CA GLY A 95 3.69 -18.95 15.60
C GLY A 95 3.91 -18.02 14.40
N GLN A 96 3.80 -18.58 13.20
CA GLN A 96 3.93 -17.80 11.97
C GLN A 96 2.70 -16.90 11.76
N GLN A 97 2.89 -15.59 11.89
CA GLN A 97 1.81 -14.61 11.72
C GLN A 97 1.47 -14.34 10.24
N ALA A 98 2.50 -14.19 9.40
CA ALA A 98 2.33 -13.88 7.98
C ALA A 98 2.66 -15.10 7.10
N PRO A 99 1.74 -15.54 6.23
CA PRO A 99 1.98 -16.67 5.34
C PRO A 99 3.09 -16.36 4.33
N ILE A 100 3.68 -17.42 3.77
CA ILE A 100 4.52 -17.31 2.56
C ILE A 100 3.66 -17.46 1.30
N ASP A 101 4.12 -16.98 0.16
CA ASP A 101 3.43 -17.19 -1.11
C ASP A 101 4.09 -18.35 -1.87
N VAL A 102 3.26 -19.26 -2.36
CA VAL A 102 3.68 -20.48 -3.05
C VAL A 102 2.93 -20.59 -4.36
N LEU A 103 3.65 -20.76 -5.46
CA LEU A 103 3.06 -20.99 -6.78
C LEU A 103 2.71 -22.49 -6.93
N LEU A 104 1.48 -22.78 -7.35
CA LEU A 104 1.05 -24.12 -7.76
C LEU A 104 1.11 -24.19 -9.28
N VAL A 105 2.01 -25.03 -9.81
CA VAL A 105 2.25 -25.19 -11.25
C VAL A 105 2.35 -26.68 -11.54
N ASP A 106 1.51 -27.20 -12.44
CA ASP A 106 1.46 -28.62 -12.82
C ASP A 106 1.46 -29.59 -11.62
N GLY A 107 0.70 -29.24 -10.57
CA GLY A 107 0.59 -30.06 -9.35
C GLY A 107 1.80 -29.98 -8.40
N LYS A 108 2.76 -29.11 -8.66
CA LYS A 108 3.95 -28.89 -7.83
C LYS A 108 3.93 -27.51 -7.18
N TYR A 109 4.45 -27.45 -5.95
CA TYR A 109 4.54 -26.22 -5.16
C TYR A 109 5.94 -25.58 -5.28
N TYR A 110 5.98 -24.29 -5.62
CA TYR A 110 7.22 -23.53 -5.77
C TYR A 110 7.24 -22.29 -4.88
N GLY A 111 8.25 -22.18 -4.01
CA GLY A 111 8.38 -21.10 -3.04
C GLY A 111 9.47 -20.08 -3.40
N PHE A 112 9.06 -18.87 -3.80
CA PHE A 112 9.98 -17.77 -4.16
C PHE A 112 10.03 -16.65 -3.11
N SER A 113 8.95 -16.42 -2.37
CA SER A 113 8.89 -15.41 -1.32
C SER A 113 9.22 -15.99 0.06
N GLY A 114 9.36 -15.13 1.08
CA GLY A 114 9.45 -15.56 2.48
C GLY A 114 10.64 -16.44 2.85
N CYS A 115 11.82 -16.22 2.24
CA CYS A 115 13.00 -17.06 2.46
C CYS A 115 13.44 -17.18 3.92
N HIS A 116 13.50 -16.06 4.66
CA HIS A 116 13.86 -16.09 6.08
C HIS A 116 12.82 -16.83 6.94
N ARG A 117 11.52 -16.74 6.61
CA ARG A 117 10.44 -17.44 7.33
C ARG A 117 10.52 -18.94 7.10
N PHE A 118 10.70 -19.35 5.85
CA PHE A 118 10.86 -20.75 5.49
C PHE A 118 12.06 -21.38 6.20
N GLU A 119 13.21 -20.68 6.19
CA GLU A 119 14.40 -21.16 6.89
C GLU A 119 14.21 -21.20 8.41
N ALA A 120 13.54 -20.20 9.00
CA ALA A 120 13.22 -20.22 10.41
C ALA A 120 12.37 -21.45 10.78
N CYS A 121 11.29 -21.72 10.04
CA CYS A 121 10.48 -22.92 10.23
C CYS A 121 11.28 -24.22 10.06
N GLN A 122 12.18 -24.27 9.07
CA GLN A 122 13.05 -25.42 8.83
C GLN A 122 14.04 -25.66 9.99
N ARG A 123 14.68 -24.60 10.50
CA ARG A 123 15.62 -24.69 11.63
C ARG A 123 14.91 -25.02 12.96
N LEU A 124 13.66 -24.59 13.12
CA LEU A 124 12.81 -24.97 14.25
C LEU A 124 12.29 -26.43 14.15
N GLY A 125 12.48 -27.11 13.02
CA GLY A 125 12.01 -28.47 12.82
C GLY A 125 10.48 -28.58 12.67
N GLN A 126 9.81 -27.52 12.21
CA GLN A 126 8.38 -27.60 11.91
C GLN A 126 8.15 -28.49 10.69
N GLU A 127 7.08 -29.29 10.70
CA GLU A 127 6.73 -30.12 9.53
C GLU A 127 6.00 -29.31 8.45
N THR A 128 5.16 -28.37 8.88
CA THR A 128 4.30 -27.56 8.02
C THR A 128 4.62 -26.08 8.13
N ILE A 129 4.23 -25.32 7.11
CA ILE A 129 4.34 -23.86 7.06
C ILE A 129 3.05 -23.25 6.52
N ARG A 130 2.65 -22.10 7.08
CA ARG A 130 1.47 -21.36 6.60
C ARG A 130 1.82 -20.67 5.29
N CYS A 131 1.02 -20.97 4.27
CA CYS A 131 1.24 -20.46 2.94
C CYS A 131 -0.06 -20.08 2.22
N ARG A 132 0.09 -19.19 1.26
CA ARG A 132 -0.91 -18.74 0.32
C ARG A 132 -0.61 -19.41 -1.01
N VAL A 133 -1.47 -20.33 -1.43
CA VAL A 133 -1.28 -21.08 -2.69
C VAL A 133 -1.88 -20.26 -3.84
N ILE A 134 -1.04 -19.96 -4.82
CA ILE A 134 -1.39 -19.15 -5.98
C ILE A 134 -1.29 -20.06 -7.21
N PRO A 135 -2.40 -20.41 -7.86
CA PRO A 135 -2.34 -21.16 -9.12
C PRO A 135 -1.64 -20.29 -10.17
N ALA A 136 -0.66 -20.87 -10.86
CA ALA A 136 0.16 -20.15 -11.83
C ALA A 136 0.47 -21.03 -13.05
N SER A 137 0.71 -20.40 -14.19
CA SER A 137 1.17 -21.07 -15.41
C SER A 137 2.69 -21.27 -15.40
N MET A 138 3.19 -22.16 -16.26
CA MET A 138 4.63 -22.35 -16.49
C MET A 138 5.36 -21.07 -16.91
N GLU A 139 4.69 -20.18 -17.63
CA GLU A 139 5.25 -18.87 -18.00
C GLU A 139 5.52 -18.00 -16.76
N VAL A 140 4.58 -17.97 -15.82
CA VAL A 140 4.76 -17.26 -14.54
C VAL A 140 5.90 -17.87 -13.74
N LEU A 141 6.04 -19.19 -13.71
CA LEU A 141 7.16 -19.86 -13.06
C LEU A 141 8.50 -19.42 -13.66
N HIS A 142 8.62 -19.44 -15.00
CA HIS A 142 9.85 -19.04 -15.69
C HIS A 142 10.24 -17.58 -15.43
N MET A 143 9.27 -16.67 -15.28
CA MET A 143 9.56 -15.29 -14.88
C MET A 143 10.20 -15.18 -13.49
N HIS A 144 9.83 -16.06 -12.56
CA HIS A 144 10.37 -16.08 -11.19
C HIS A 144 11.70 -16.82 -11.05
N MET A 145 12.09 -17.61 -12.06
CA MET A 145 13.33 -18.40 -12.07
C MET A 145 14.52 -17.65 -12.70
N ARG A 146 14.34 -16.38 -13.09
CA ARG A 146 15.40 -15.55 -13.65
C ARG A 146 16.36 -15.01 -12.60
#